data_AF-A0A3N6H4K6-F1
#
_entry.id   AF-A0A3N6H4K6-F1
#
_cell.length_a   1.000
_cell.length_b   1.000
_cell.length_c   1.000
_cell.angle_alpha   90.00
_cell.angle_beta   90.00
_cell.angle_gamma   90.00
#
_symmetry.space_group_name_H-M   'P 1'
#
loop_
_entity.id
_entity.type
_entity.pdbx_description
1 polymer ?
#
loop_
_entity_poly.entity_id
_entity_poly.type
_entity_poly.pdbx_seq_one_letter_code
_entity_poly.pdbx_strand_id
1 'polypeptide(L)'
;MTETTGKYADFEGLRERAVALRREGLSRRQIRDRLHVDNNDILNRLLQGEPAPEWTKRPNAKDDLREKARELRLQGMTYDQIQVELGCSKGSISLWVRDLPKPERKRTREESSAIGRRGWEATLQRRDTERRATKGRAADEVGEMTGRELFLLGVALYWAEGRAVLDRPYGGRPFSVRQDVPQGALPEDES
;
A
#
# COMPACT_ATOMS: atom_id res chain seq x y z
N MET A 1 43.12 34.30 -6.78
CA MET A 1 42.62 33.53 -5.63
C MET A 1 42.17 34.52 -4.57
N THR A 2 40.85 34.69 -4.30
CA THR A 2 40.26 35.27 -3.04
C THR A 2 38.77 35.71 -3.13
N GLU A 3 37.98 35.36 -4.15
CA GLU A 3 36.54 35.77 -4.15
C GLU A 3 35.61 34.85 -3.34
N THR A 4 36.06 33.66 -2.96
CA THR A 4 35.21 32.71 -2.21
C THR A 4 35.01 33.12 -0.75
N THR A 5 35.96 33.83 -0.15
CA THR A 5 35.99 34.15 1.29
C THR A 5 34.83 35.05 1.72
N GLY A 6 34.37 35.96 0.86
CA GLY A 6 33.29 36.91 1.19
C GLY A 6 31.93 36.26 1.39
N LYS A 7 31.57 35.27 0.58
CA LYS A 7 30.29 34.54 0.71
C LYS A 7 30.25 33.65 1.95
N TYR A 8 31.37 33.03 2.31
CA TYR A 8 31.48 32.22 3.53
C TYR A 8 31.49 33.08 4.80
N ALA A 9 32.15 34.24 4.76
CA ALA A 9 32.13 35.20 5.86
C ALA A 9 30.73 35.77 6.12
N ASP A 10 29.96 36.05 5.06
CA ASP A 10 28.56 36.50 5.18
C ASP A 10 27.65 35.38 5.72
N PHE A 11 27.88 34.13 5.31
CA PHE A 11 27.14 32.98 5.83
C PHE A 11 27.42 32.71 7.31
N GLU A 12 28.68 32.69 7.74
CA GLU A 12 29.04 32.50 9.16
C GLU A 12 28.50 33.66 10.02
N GLY A 13 28.62 34.91 9.55
CA GLY A 13 28.06 36.06 10.26
C GLY A 13 26.53 36.04 10.32
N LEU A 14 25.84 35.50 9.32
CA LEU A 14 24.39 35.24 9.37
C LEU A 14 24.06 34.10 10.34
N ARG A 15 24.92 33.07 10.41
CA ARG A 15 24.74 31.91 11.28
C ARG A 15 24.83 32.32 12.74
N GLU A 16 25.86 33.07 13.12
CA GLU A 16 26.03 33.57 14.48
C GLU A 16 24.82 34.41 14.94
N ARG A 17 24.33 35.31 14.08
CA ARG A 17 23.13 36.10 14.34
C ARG A 17 21.88 35.24 14.47
N ALA A 18 21.69 34.25 13.59
CA ALA A 18 20.56 33.32 13.67
C ALA A 18 20.57 32.49 14.95
N VAL A 19 21.75 32.00 15.36
CA VAL A 19 21.94 31.23 16.60
C VAL A 19 21.69 32.10 17.83
N ALA A 20 22.20 33.34 17.86
CA ALA A 20 21.94 34.28 18.95
C ALA A 20 20.44 34.53 19.14
N LEU A 21 19.72 34.86 18.05
CA LEU A 21 18.26 35.04 18.08
C LEU A 21 17.53 33.75 18.51
N ARG A 22 18.05 32.57 18.16
CA ARG A 22 17.47 31.29 18.59
C ARG A 22 17.64 31.07 20.09
N ARG A 23 18.80 31.43 20.65
CA ARG A 23 19.10 31.36 22.09
C ARG A 23 18.31 32.38 22.92
N GLU A 24 17.99 33.53 22.32
CA GLU A 24 17.03 34.51 22.87
C GLU A 24 15.57 33.99 22.90
N GLY A 25 15.32 32.80 22.35
CA GLY A 25 14.02 32.13 22.41
C GLY A 25 13.07 32.47 21.26
N LEU A 26 13.56 33.12 20.20
CA LEU A 26 12.73 33.46 19.04
C LEU A 26 12.33 32.22 18.23
N SER A 27 11.11 32.27 17.71
CA SER A 27 10.60 31.27 16.78
C SER A 27 11.29 31.38 15.41
N ARG A 28 11.28 30.28 14.66
CA ARG A 28 11.88 30.22 13.31
C ARG A 28 11.33 31.31 12.38
N ARG A 29 10.04 31.63 12.55
CA ARG A 29 9.36 32.72 11.82
C ARG A 29 9.91 34.09 12.20
N GLN A 30 10.06 34.38 13.48
CA GLN A 30 10.60 35.67 13.93
C GLN A 30 12.07 35.86 13.52
N ILE A 31 12.87 34.79 13.53
CA ILE A 31 14.26 34.81 13.05
C ILE A 31 14.30 35.11 11.56
N ARG A 32 13.45 34.45 10.77
CA ARG A 32 13.29 34.71 9.33
C ARG A 32 12.97 36.18 9.06
N ASP A 33 11.96 36.70 9.75
CA ASP A 33 11.45 38.04 9.55
C ASP A 33 12.49 39.11 9.99
N ARG A 34 13.37 38.80 10.96
CA ARG A 34 14.41 39.70 11.47
C ARG A 34 15.74 39.65 10.71
N LEU A 35 16.07 38.50 10.11
CA LEU A 35 17.24 38.34 9.26
C LEU A 35 16.94 38.62 7.77
N HIS A 36 15.68 38.83 7.41
CA HIS A 36 15.23 39.01 6.02
C HIS A 36 15.68 37.87 5.10
N VAL A 37 15.72 36.64 5.62
CA VAL A 37 16.09 35.44 4.85
C VAL A 37 14.81 34.71 4.42
N ASP A 38 14.33 35.03 3.22
CA ASP A 38 13.09 34.42 2.71
C ASP A 38 13.27 32.95 2.26
N ASN A 39 14.52 32.51 2.07
CA ASN A 39 14.84 31.14 1.70
C ASN A 39 14.87 30.21 2.92
N ASN A 40 13.87 29.32 2.99
CA ASN A 40 13.72 28.34 4.07
C ASN A 40 14.90 27.37 4.19
N ASP A 41 15.57 27.01 3.10
CA ASP A 41 16.70 26.08 3.11
C ASP A 41 17.95 26.71 3.70
N ILE A 42 18.18 27.99 3.41
CA ILE A 42 19.26 28.77 4.02
C ILE A 42 19.01 28.89 5.52
N LEU A 43 17.79 29.25 5.93
CA LEU A 43 17.42 29.34 7.34
C LEU A 43 17.57 28.00 8.08
N ASN A 44 17.24 26.87 7.43
CA ASN A 44 17.46 25.54 8.00
C ASN A 44 18.95 25.24 8.20
N ARG A 45 19.80 25.63 7.26
CA ARG A 45 21.26 25.45 7.38
C ARG A 45 21.86 26.35 8.46
N LEU A 46 21.40 27.59 8.58
CA LEU A 46 21.85 28.52 9.62
C LEU A 46 21.47 28.04 11.03
N LEU A 47 20.29 27.45 11.20
CA LEU A 47 19.79 26.96 12.48
C LEU A 47 20.09 25.47 12.75
N GLN A 48 20.90 24.83 11.90
CA GLN A 48 21.21 23.42 12.04
C GLN A 48 21.99 23.17 13.34
N GLY A 49 21.46 22.27 14.18
CA GLY A 49 22.07 21.86 15.45
C GLY A 49 21.55 22.61 16.69
N GLU A 50 20.83 23.72 16.53
CA GLU A 50 20.26 24.45 17.68
C GLU A 50 18.83 23.97 17.98
N PRO A 51 18.52 23.59 19.23
CA PRO A 51 17.21 23.09 19.59
C PRO A 51 16.11 24.15 19.44
N ALA A 52 14.87 23.71 19.25
CA ALA A 52 13.73 24.61 19.31
C ALA A 52 13.46 25.07 20.75
N PRO A 53 13.09 26.35 20.96
CA PRO A 53 12.64 26.83 22.26
C PRO A 53 11.53 25.94 22.82
N GLU A 54 11.60 25.64 24.12
CA GLU A 54 10.66 24.73 24.79
C GLU A 54 9.20 25.15 24.59
N TRP A 55 8.89 26.45 24.64
CA TRP A 55 7.54 26.98 24.43
C TRP A 55 6.99 26.75 23.01
N THR A 56 7.87 26.56 22.01
CA THR A 56 7.48 26.23 20.63
C THR A 56 7.26 24.73 20.44
N LYS A 57 7.79 23.88 21.34
CA LYS A 57 7.54 22.43 21.27
C LYS A 57 6.08 22.19 21.61
N ARG A 58 5.33 21.64 20.65
CA ARG A 58 3.99 21.12 20.93
C ARG A 58 4.17 19.71 21.50
N PRO A 59 3.73 19.42 22.73
CA PRO A 59 3.64 18.04 23.18
C PRO A 59 2.67 17.32 22.23
N ASN A 60 3.09 16.24 21.57
CA ASN A 60 2.09 15.46 20.85
C ASN A 60 1.25 14.76 21.91
N ALA A 61 -0.07 14.76 21.73
CA ALA A 61 -1.02 14.11 22.63
C ALA A 61 -0.78 12.60 22.85
N LYS A 62 0.18 12.00 22.11
CA LYS A 62 0.54 10.58 22.20
C LYS A 62 1.99 10.32 22.55
N ASP A 63 2.79 11.34 22.90
CA ASP A 63 4.19 11.13 23.27
C ASP A 63 4.29 10.28 24.56
N ASP A 64 3.46 10.54 25.56
CA ASP A 64 3.38 9.73 26.78
C ASP A 64 2.97 8.27 26.50
N LEU A 65 2.02 8.08 25.58
CA LEU A 65 1.58 6.75 25.15
C LEU A 65 2.67 6.01 24.37
N ARG A 66 3.46 6.75 23.60
CA ARG A 66 4.62 6.22 22.88
C ARG A 66 5.71 5.77 23.84
N GLU A 67 6.02 6.56 24.86
CA GLU A 67 7.01 6.18 25.87
C GLU A 67 6.59 4.92 26.62
N LYS A 68 5.35 4.88 27.12
CA LYS A 68 4.79 3.67 27.76
C LYS A 68 4.80 2.45 26.84
N ALA A 69 4.47 2.61 25.56
CA ALA A 69 4.52 1.51 24.60
C ALA A 69 5.93 0.93 24.43
N ARG A 70 6.97 1.79 24.47
CA ARG A 70 8.37 1.36 24.37
C ARG A 70 8.82 0.64 25.64
N GLU A 71 8.42 1.11 26.81
CA GLU A 71 8.70 0.43 28.09
C GLU A 71 8.09 -0.98 28.12
N LEU A 72 6.80 -1.11 27.81
CA LEU A 72 6.12 -2.40 27.75
C LEU A 72 6.77 -3.34 26.72
N ARG A 73 7.26 -2.78 25.60
CA ARG A 73 7.96 -3.58 24.60
C ARG A 73 9.30 -4.12 25.12
N LEU A 74 10.07 -3.29 25.82
CA LEU A 74 11.34 -3.70 26.44
C LEU A 74 11.13 -4.74 27.55
N GLN A 75 9.99 -4.68 28.26
CA GLN A 75 9.57 -5.71 29.22
C GLN A 75 9.16 -7.05 28.58
N GLY A 76 9.13 -7.11 27.25
CA GLY A 76 8.85 -8.33 26.51
C GLY A 76 7.39 -8.48 26.04
N MET A 77 6.58 -7.41 26.09
CA MET A 77 5.19 -7.49 25.64
C MET A 77 5.06 -7.50 24.11
N THR A 78 4.06 -8.24 23.62
CA THR A 78 3.67 -8.31 22.21
C THR A 78 2.77 -7.13 21.81
N TYR A 79 2.64 -6.87 20.51
CA TYR A 79 1.83 -5.73 20.02
C TYR A 79 0.37 -5.82 20.48
N ASP A 80 -0.17 -7.03 20.57
CA ASP A 80 -1.57 -7.25 20.99
C ASP A 80 -1.74 -7.00 22.49
N GLN A 81 -0.74 -7.35 23.31
CA GLN A 81 -0.74 -7.03 24.75
C GLN A 81 -0.64 -5.51 24.98
N ILE A 82 0.25 -4.83 24.26
CA ILE A 82 0.39 -3.36 24.35
C ILE A 82 -0.89 -2.65 23.88
N GLN A 83 -1.58 -3.20 22.88
CA GLN A 83 -2.87 -2.69 22.43
C GLN A 83 -3.94 -2.78 23.52
N VAL A 84 -4.02 -3.91 24.24
CA VAL A 84 -4.96 -4.07 25.36
C VAL A 84 -4.62 -3.11 26.49
N GLU A 85 -3.34 -2.94 26.81
CA GLU A 85 -2.88 -2.09 27.92
C GLU A 85 -3.11 -0.59 27.65
N LEU A 86 -2.80 -0.11 26.44
CA LEU A 86 -2.81 1.31 26.11
C LEU A 86 -4.07 1.77 25.36
N GLY A 87 -4.92 0.85 24.91
CA GLY A 87 -6.11 1.17 24.10
C GLY A 87 -5.79 1.80 22.74
N CYS A 88 -4.53 1.80 22.32
CA CYS A 88 -4.07 2.40 21.07
C CYS A 88 -4.20 1.43 19.89
N SER A 89 -4.39 1.95 18.68
CA SER A 89 -4.42 1.09 17.50
C SER A 89 -3.07 0.39 17.27
N LYS A 90 -3.12 -0.84 16.77
CA LYS A 90 -1.93 -1.63 16.40
C LYS A 90 -0.98 -0.88 15.46
N GLY A 91 -1.52 -0.05 14.56
CA GLY A 91 -0.72 0.78 13.64
C GLY A 91 0.12 1.84 14.36
N SER A 92 -0.46 2.53 15.35
CA SER A 92 0.29 3.51 16.17
C SER A 92 1.39 2.84 16.99
N ILE A 93 1.06 1.72 17.65
CA ILE A 93 2.02 0.95 18.45
C ILE A 93 3.16 0.46 17.56
N SER A 94 2.86 -0.17 16.42
CA SER A 94 3.85 -0.66 15.46
C SER A 94 4.84 0.44 15.04
N LEU A 95 4.34 1.64 14.74
CA LEU A 95 5.19 2.77 14.37
C LEU A 95 6.21 3.12 15.47
N TRP A 96 5.79 3.05 16.74
CA TRP A 96 6.59 3.47 17.90
C TRP A 96 7.61 2.45 18.38
N VAL A 97 7.35 1.16 18.17
CA VAL A 97 8.13 0.07 18.78
C VAL A 97 8.79 -0.88 17.76
N ARG A 98 8.60 -0.66 16.45
CA ARG A 98 9.19 -1.51 15.40
C ARG A 98 10.72 -1.57 15.42
N ASP A 99 11.37 -0.57 15.99
CA ASP A 99 12.82 -0.46 16.15
C ASP A 99 13.35 -1.27 17.36
N LEU A 100 12.47 -1.72 18.25
CA LEU A 100 12.84 -2.44 19.47
C LEU A 100 12.91 -3.96 19.25
N PRO A 101 13.75 -4.66 20.04
CA PRO A 101 13.92 -6.10 19.91
C PRO A 101 12.58 -6.81 20.07
N LYS A 102 12.41 -7.87 19.27
CA LYS A 102 11.21 -8.71 19.36
C LYS A 102 11.29 -9.50 20.67
N PRO A 103 10.23 -9.51 21.48
CA PRO A 103 10.19 -10.34 22.66
C PRO A 103 10.35 -11.79 22.28
N GLU A 104 11.07 -12.53 23.12
CA GLU A 104 11.19 -13.97 22.97
C GLU A 104 9.80 -14.59 22.97
N ARG A 105 9.47 -15.31 21.89
CA ARG A 105 8.23 -16.07 21.83
C ARG A 105 8.38 -17.27 22.75
N LYS A 106 7.81 -17.19 23.97
CA LYS A 106 7.69 -18.32 24.91
C LYS A 106 6.79 -19.46 24.42
N ARG A 107 6.27 -19.41 23.18
CA ARG A 107 5.30 -20.40 22.68
C ARG A 107 5.96 -21.33 21.67
N THR A 108 5.82 -22.63 21.92
CA THR A 108 6.24 -23.65 20.99
C THR A 108 5.38 -23.61 19.73
N ARG A 109 5.95 -24.04 18.61
CA ARG A 109 5.29 -24.10 17.29
C ARG A 109 3.98 -24.89 17.33
N GLU A 110 3.89 -25.87 18.22
CA GLU A 110 2.74 -26.74 18.42
C GLU A 110 1.55 -26.02 19.05
N GLU A 111 1.78 -25.21 20.09
CA GLU A 111 0.75 -24.39 20.73
C GLU A 111 0.16 -23.38 19.75
N SER A 112 1.02 -22.75 18.94
CA SER A 112 0.60 -21.80 17.90
C SER A 112 -0.23 -22.48 16.79
N SER A 113 0.15 -23.71 16.42
CA SER A 113 -0.58 -24.50 15.41
C SER A 113 -1.94 -24.97 15.91
N ALA A 114 -2.05 -25.31 17.21
CA ALA A 114 -3.32 -25.71 17.81
C ALA A 114 -4.35 -24.57 17.84
N ILE A 115 -3.91 -23.33 18.12
CA ILE A 115 -4.79 -22.14 18.07
C ILE A 115 -5.21 -21.83 16.63
N GLY A 116 -4.27 -21.93 15.68
CA GLY A 116 -4.56 -21.74 14.24
C GLY A 116 -5.61 -22.72 13.72
N ARG A 117 -5.52 -24.00 14.11
CA ARG A 117 -6.50 -25.04 13.74
C ARG A 117 -7.90 -24.72 14.29
N ARG A 118 -8.01 -24.32 15.57
CA ARG A 118 -9.30 -23.95 16.17
C ARG A 118 -9.95 -22.73 15.49
N GLY A 119 -9.15 -21.72 15.14
CA GLY A 119 -9.65 -20.55 14.40
C GLY A 119 -10.10 -20.87 12.97
N TRP A 120 -9.41 -21.82 12.33
CA TRP A 120 -9.76 -22.32 11.00
C TRP A 120 -11.09 -23.08 10.99
N GLU A 121 -11.33 -23.95 11.98
CA GLU A 121 -12.58 -24.68 12.12
C GLU A 121 -13.79 -23.74 12.27
N ALA A 122 -13.70 -22.73 13.13
CA ALA A 122 -14.77 -21.73 13.28
C ALA A 122 -15.03 -20.96 11.97
N THR A 123 -13.98 -20.65 11.22
CA THR A 123 -14.09 -19.97 9.91
C THR A 123 -14.75 -20.87 8.86
N LEU A 124 -14.40 -22.16 8.83
CA LEU A 124 -15.01 -23.14 7.95
C LEU A 124 -16.50 -23.32 8.24
N GLN A 125 -16.87 -23.45 9.52
CA GLN A 125 -18.26 -23.58 9.94
C GLN A 125 -19.10 -22.37 9.51
N ARG A 126 -18.57 -21.15 9.69
CA ARG A 126 -19.23 -19.92 9.22
C ARG A 126 -19.40 -19.90 7.70
N ARG A 127 -18.36 -20.25 6.94
CA ARG A 127 -18.46 -20.30 5.48
C ARG A 127 -19.44 -21.35 4.98
N ASP A 128 -19.48 -22.51 5.63
CA ASP A 128 -20.39 -23.58 5.23
C ASP A 128 -21.85 -23.22 5.55
N THR A 129 -22.10 -22.60 6.70
CA THR A 129 -23.44 -22.09 7.05
C THR A 129 -23.91 -20.99 6.08
N GLU A 130 -23.06 -20.02 5.76
CA GLU A 130 -23.35 -18.99 4.74
C GLU A 130 -23.62 -19.60 3.35
N ARG A 131 -22.82 -20.60 2.96
CA ARG A 131 -23.00 -21.31 1.68
C ARG A 131 -24.32 -22.07 1.65
N ARG A 132 -24.66 -22.78 2.73
CA ARG A 132 -25.94 -23.51 2.84
C ARG A 132 -27.12 -22.56 2.83
N ALA A 133 -27.07 -21.46 3.56
CA ALA A 133 -28.12 -20.44 3.57
C ALA A 133 -28.31 -19.79 2.18
N THR A 134 -27.21 -19.56 1.45
CA THR A 134 -27.27 -19.02 0.09
C THR A 134 -27.84 -20.03 -0.89
N LYS A 135 -27.42 -21.31 -0.81
CA LYS A 135 -27.99 -22.39 -1.63
C LYS A 135 -29.48 -22.61 -1.32
N GLY A 136 -29.87 -22.55 -0.05
CA GLY A 136 -31.26 -22.68 0.38
C GLY A 136 -32.13 -21.58 -0.23
N ARG A 137 -31.74 -20.31 -0.05
CA ARG A 137 -32.45 -19.18 -0.67
C ARG A 137 -32.55 -19.31 -2.19
N ALA A 138 -31.46 -19.68 -2.85
CA ALA A 138 -31.49 -19.88 -4.30
C ALA A 138 -32.42 -21.03 -4.71
N ALA A 139 -32.48 -22.12 -3.94
CA ALA A 139 -33.41 -23.21 -4.19
C ALA A 139 -34.86 -22.79 -3.97
N ASP A 140 -35.14 -22.01 -2.92
CA ASP A 140 -36.48 -21.48 -2.63
C ASP A 140 -36.94 -20.48 -3.71
N GLU A 141 -36.03 -19.65 -4.23
CA GLU A 141 -36.31 -18.69 -5.31
C GLU A 141 -36.55 -19.37 -6.67
N VAL A 142 -35.80 -20.44 -6.97
CA VAL A 142 -35.90 -21.16 -8.25
C VAL A 142 -37.08 -22.15 -8.26
N GLY A 143 -37.39 -22.75 -7.11
CA GLY A 143 -38.44 -23.77 -7.00
C GLY A 143 -38.07 -25.10 -7.67
N GLU A 144 -39.08 -25.94 -7.92
CA GLU A 144 -38.87 -27.21 -8.63
C GLU A 144 -38.64 -26.96 -10.13
N MET A 145 -37.56 -27.53 -10.67
CA MET A 145 -37.26 -27.50 -12.09
C MET A 145 -37.53 -28.86 -12.72
N THR A 146 -38.15 -28.84 -13.89
CA THR A 146 -38.35 -30.01 -14.73
C THR A 146 -37.03 -30.46 -15.37
N GLY A 147 -36.93 -31.74 -15.74
CA GLY A 147 -35.75 -32.27 -16.44
C GLY A 147 -35.44 -31.54 -17.75
N ARG A 148 -36.46 -30.98 -18.43
CA ARG A 148 -36.28 -30.15 -19.64
C ARG A 148 -35.61 -28.81 -19.32
N GLU A 149 -36.00 -28.15 -18.23
CA GLU A 149 -35.41 -26.88 -17.81
C GLU A 149 -33.95 -27.06 -17.38
N LEU A 150 -33.66 -28.12 -16.62
CA LEU A 150 -32.28 -28.47 -16.26
C LEU A 150 -31.42 -28.78 -17.48
N PHE A 151 -31.96 -29.49 -18.47
CA PHE A 151 -31.26 -29.77 -19.72
C PHE A 151 -30.92 -28.50 -20.48
N LEU A 152 -31.88 -27.59 -20.66
CA LEU A 152 -31.66 -26.31 -21.35
C LEU A 152 -30.66 -25.43 -20.59
N LEU A 153 -30.73 -25.38 -19.26
CA LEU A 153 -29.79 -24.63 -18.42
C LEU A 153 -28.37 -25.21 -18.52
N GLY A 154 -28.24 -26.54 -18.52
CA GLY A 154 -26.97 -27.23 -18.72
C GLY A 154 -26.34 -26.94 -20.08
N VAL A 155 -27.14 -26.94 -21.15
CA VAL A 155 -26.68 -26.55 -22.50
C VAL A 155 -26.25 -25.08 -22.54
N ALA A 156 -27.02 -24.18 -21.92
CA ALA A 156 -26.69 -22.76 -21.86
C ALA A 156 -25.40 -22.49 -21.06
N LEU A 157 -25.22 -23.15 -19.91
CA LEU A 157 -24.01 -23.05 -19.10
C LEU A 157 -22.78 -23.64 -19.81
N TYR A 158 -22.93 -24.80 -20.45
CA TYR A 158 -21.88 -25.41 -21.25
C TYR A 158 -21.43 -24.49 -22.40
N TRP A 159 -22.39 -23.84 -23.07
CA TRP A 159 -22.08 -22.86 -24.11
C TRP A 159 -21.40 -21.61 -23.52
N ALA A 160 -21.85 -21.11 -22.37
CA ALA A 160 -21.23 -19.98 -21.69
C ALA A 160 -19.79 -20.27 -21.20
N GLU A 161 -19.50 -21.52 -20.80
CA GLU A 161 -18.16 -21.98 -20.41
C GLU A 161 -17.23 -22.11 -21.63
N GLY A 162 -17.77 -22.46 -22.79
CA GLY A 162 -17.08 -22.55 -24.07
C GLY A 162 -16.92 -21.20 -24.79
N ARG A 163 -16.13 -20.27 -24.23
CA ARG A 163 -15.65 -19.03 -24.88
C ARG A 163 -16.72 -18.22 -25.64
N ALA A 164 -17.19 -17.15 -25.01
CA ALA A 164 -17.59 -15.94 -25.74
C ALA A 164 -16.36 -15.33 -26.46
N VAL A 165 -15.95 -15.93 -27.58
CA VAL A 165 -15.38 -15.13 -28.67
C VAL A 165 -16.57 -14.33 -29.20
N LEU A 166 -16.70 -13.11 -28.70
CA LEU A 166 -17.61 -12.13 -29.26
C LEU A 166 -17.20 -11.95 -30.72
N ASP A 167 -18.02 -12.45 -31.64
CA ASP A 167 -17.90 -12.19 -33.07
C ASP A 167 -17.90 -10.67 -33.25
N ARG A 168 -16.73 -10.11 -33.60
CA ARG A 168 -16.57 -8.69 -33.90
C ARG A 168 -16.58 -8.59 -35.42
N PRO A 169 -17.66 -8.11 -36.06
CA PRO A 169 -17.66 -7.93 -37.50
C PRO A 169 -16.92 -6.62 -37.82
N TYR A 170 -15.67 -6.73 -38.21
CA TYR A 170 -15.03 -5.84 -39.19
C TYR A 170 -14.32 -6.81 -40.15
N GLY A 171 -14.91 -7.23 -41.26
CA GLY A 171 -15.41 -6.37 -42.32
C GLY A 171 -14.25 -6.06 -43.27
N GLY A 172 -14.03 -6.98 -44.22
CA GLY A 172 -13.25 -6.70 -45.44
C GLY A 172 -11.84 -7.31 -45.51
N ARG A 173 -11.74 -8.53 -46.02
CA ARG A 173 -10.69 -8.87 -47.00
C ARG A 173 -11.36 -8.98 -48.38
N PRO A 174 -10.62 -8.77 -49.47
CA PRO A 174 -9.98 -9.95 -50.03
C PRO A 174 -8.52 -9.71 -50.39
N PHE A 175 -7.72 -10.64 -49.90
CA PHE A 175 -6.49 -11.08 -50.53
C PHE A 175 -6.83 -11.55 -51.95
N SER A 176 -6.33 -10.87 -52.98
CA SER A 176 -6.50 -11.29 -54.37
C SER A 176 -5.55 -12.45 -54.67
N VAL A 177 -6.07 -13.68 -54.58
CA VAL A 177 -5.51 -14.84 -55.25
C VAL A 177 -5.96 -14.75 -56.71
N ARG A 178 -5.04 -14.53 -57.65
CA ARG A 178 -5.26 -14.82 -59.06
C ARG A 178 -5.26 -16.33 -59.22
N GLN A 179 -6.41 -16.91 -59.56
CA GLN A 179 -6.49 -18.24 -60.14
C GLN A 179 -6.61 -18.12 -61.67
N ASP A 180 -5.73 -18.88 -62.32
CA ASP A 180 -5.93 -19.68 -63.54
C ASP A 180 -6.29 -18.98 -64.86
N VAL A 181 -5.59 -19.34 -65.95
CA VAL A 181 -6.01 -20.44 -66.85
C VAL A 181 -4.81 -20.83 -67.75
N PRO A 182 -4.53 -22.13 -67.96
CA PRO A 182 -3.62 -22.64 -68.99
C PRO A 182 -4.36 -22.78 -70.33
N GLN A 183 -3.74 -22.36 -71.44
CA GLN A 183 -4.19 -22.73 -72.78
C GLN A 183 -3.00 -23.02 -73.71
N GLY A 184 -3.00 -24.24 -74.26
CA GLY A 184 -2.77 -24.46 -75.69
C GLY A 184 -1.32 -24.58 -76.15
N ALA A 185 -0.91 -25.81 -76.40
CA ALA A 185 0.21 -26.15 -77.28
C ALA A 185 -0.04 -25.65 -78.71
N LEU A 186 1.02 -25.25 -79.42
CA LEU A 186 1.62 -25.96 -80.56
C LEU A 186 2.96 -25.30 -80.96
N PRO A 187 3.93 -26.07 -81.53
CA PRO A 187 5.22 -25.59 -82.02
C PRO A 187 5.11 -25.11 -83.49
N GLU A 188 6.27 -24.99 -84.18
CA GLU A 188 6.55 -24.63 -85.61
C GLU A 188 7.25 -23.26 -85.67
N ASP A 189 8.59 -23.19 -85.69
CA ASP A 189 9.57 -23.46 -86.78
C ASP A 189 9.64 -22.35 -87.86
N GLU A 190 10.85 -22.20 -88.41
CA GLU A 190 11.31 -21.34 -89.53
C GLU A 190 11.88 -19.95 -89.23
N SER A 191 13.21 -19.88 -89.02
CA SER A 191 14.23 -19.34 -89.97
C SER A 191 15.57 -19.06 -89.30
#